data_AF-A0ABD1C7I3-F1
#
_entry.id   AF-A0ABD1C7I3-F1
#
_cell.length_a   1.000
_cell.length_b   1.000
_cell.length_c   1.000
_cell.angle_alpha   90.00
_cell.angle_beta   90.00
_cell.angle_gamma   90.00
#
_symmetry.space_group_name_H-M   'P 1'
#
loop_
_entity.id
_entity.type
_entity.pdbx_description
1 polymer ?
#
loop_
_entity_poly.entity_id
_entity_poly.type
_entity_poly.pdbx_seq_one_letter_code
_entity_poly.pdbx_strand_id
1 'polypeptide(L)'
;MEEKEKLRAHGEETPKEKVISEKDPLFGIVEDHQVEICPFTGKPKIDKMVLEGMRQYLLMAEGAERLARAERIKSSLESLKNDPMGQRTMLRLESIPIVSSDINKGKGLVFNYGIERSNSNEVWDRDKVPSVSSSKSAE
;
A
#
# COMPACT_ATOMS: atom_id res chain seq x y z
N MET A 1 50.29 7.39 -2.02
CA MET A 1 49.26 6.86 -2.95
C MET A 1 49.07 5.42 -2.50
N GLU A 2 47.98 4.96 -1.91
CA GLU A 2 46.59 5.39 -1.91
C GLU A 2 45.91 4.53 -0.84
N GLU A 3 45.79 5.05 0.39
CA GLU A 3 45.09 4.37 1.48
C GLU A 3 43.99 5.31 1.97
N LYS A 4 42.96 5.46 1.13
CA LYS A 4 41.73 6.16 1.48
C LYS A 4 40.55 5.50 0.77
N GLU A 5 39.91 4.55 1.44
CA GLU A 5 38.45 4.53 1.57
C GLU A 5 38.01 3.45 2.55
N LYS A 6 38.02 3.81 3.83
CA LYS A 6 37.29 3.08 4.86
C LYS A 6 36.56 4.10 5.73
N LEU A 7 35.44 4.59 5.21
CA LEU A 7 34.47 5.40 5.94
C LEU A 7 33.12 4.67 5.82
N ARG A 8 32.67 3.98 6.88
CA ARG A 8 31.87 4.49 8.01
C ARG A 8 30.38 4.65 7.64
N ALA A 9 29.58 3.73 8.17
CA ALA A 9 28.25 4.02 8.70
C ALA A 9 27.82 2.90 9.66
N HIS A 10 28.44 2.83 10.85
CA HIS A 10 27.69 2.32 12.00
C HIS A 10 26.72 3.43 12.37
N GLY A 11 25.46 3.29 11.98
CA GLY A 11 24.40 4.12 12.53
C GLY A 11 24.36 3.90 14.03
N GLU A 12 24.47 4.98 14.79
CA GLU A 12 24.17 4.97 16.22
C GLU A 12 22.71 4.57 16.39
N GLU A 13 22.47 3.30 16.71
CA GLU A 13 21.16 2.85 17.19
C GLU A 13 21.01 3.33 18.62
N THR A 14 20.40 4.51 18.79
CA THR A 14 19.87 4.93 20.09
C THR A 14 19.03 3.79 20.67
N PRO A 15 19.15 3.45 21.96
CA PRO A 15 18.40 2.34 22.55
C PRO A 15 16.91 2.61 22.39
N LYS A 16 16.27 1.91 21.46
CA LYS A 16 14.82 1.97 21.27
C LYS A 16 14.20 1.46 22.55
N GLU A 17 13.41 2.31 23.18
CA GLU A 17 12.67 1.97 24.39
C GLU A 17 11.79 0.76 24.09
N LYS A 18 11.95 -0.32 24.87
CA LYS A 18 11.19 -1.56 24.68
C LYS A 18 9.70 -1.25 24.79
N VAL A 19 8.92 -1.63 23.78
CA VAL A 19 7.48 -1.35 23.73
C VAL A 19 6.73 -2.31 24.67
N ILE A 20 7.18 -3.55 24.78
CA ILE A 20 6.59 -4.56 25.67
C ILE A 20 7.40 -4.68 26.95
N SER A 21 6.73 -4.51 28.10
CA SER A 21 7.37 -4.69 29.41
C SER A 21 7.63 -6.17 29.73
N GLU A 22 8.68 -6.46 30.50
CA GLU A 22 9.03 -7.84 30.92
C GLU A 22 7.93 -8.54 31.75
N LYS A 23 7.01 -7.76 32.31
CA LYS A 23 5.87 -8.25 33.10
C LYS A 23 4.65 -8.61 32.23
N ASP A 24 4.64 -8.23 30.95
CA ASP A 24 3.52 -8.49 30.05
C ASP A 24 3.52 -9.99 29.65
N PRO A 25 2.38 -10.70 29.69
CA PRO A 25 2.29 -12.08 29.22
C PRO A 25 2.69 -12.28 27.75
N LEU A 26 2.72 -11.22 26.93
CA LEU A 26 3.20 -11.26 25.55
C LEU A 26 4.71 -11.13 25.41
N PHE A 27 5.44 -10.86 26.50
CA PHE A 27 6.89 -10.75 26.48
C PHE A 27 7.55 -12.05 25.98
N GLY A 28 8.42 -11.93 24.97
CA GLY A 28 9.07 -13.08 24.31
C GLY A 28 8.16 -13.88 23.36
N ILE A 29 6.88 -13.50 23.25
CA ILE A 29 5.95 -14.06 22.26
C ILE A 29 5.87 -13.14 21.04
N VAL A 30 5.66 -11.85 21.28
CA VAL A 30 5.61 -10.80 20.26
C VAL A 30 6.89 -9.99 20.35
N GLU A 31 7.49 -9.68 19.20
CA GLU A 31 8.70 -8.86 19.15
C GLU A 31 8.35 -7.36 19.11
N ASP A 32 9.22 -6.52 19.68
CA ASP A 32 8.99 -5.07 19.74
C ASP A 32 8.74 -4.46 18.35
N HIS A 33 9.49 -4.93 17.35
CA HIS A 33 9.37 -4.47 15.95
C HIS A 33 7.97 -4.72 15.35
N GLN A 34 7.21 -5.67 15.88
CA GLN A 34 5.84 -6.01 15.44
C GLN A 34 4.79 -5.11 16.11
N VAL A 35 5.11 -4.51 17.25
CA VAL A 35 4.22 -3.62 18.02
C VAL A 35 4.55 -2.15 17.80
N GLU A 36 5.73 -1.85 17.28
CA GLU A 36 6.16 -0.52 16.88
C GLU A 36 5.13 0.20 15.98
N ILE A 37 5.14 1.52 16.10
CA ILE A 37 4.39 2.42 15.22
C ILE A 37 5.07 2.43 13.86
N CYS A 38 4.30 2.20 12.80
CA CYS A 38 4.82 2.27 11.45
C CYS A 38 5.15 3.74 11.09
N PRO A 39 6.40 4.07 10.71
CA PRO A 39 6.78 5.46 10.44
C PRO A 39 6.03 6.07 9.26
N PHE A 40 5.59 5.25 8.30
CA PHE A 40 4.86 5.70 7.12
C PHE A 40 3.38 5.98 7.38
N THR A 41 2.75 5.22 8.28
CA THR A 41 1.30 5.36 8.54
C THR A 41 1.00 6.06 9.85
N GLY A 42 1.98 6.20 10.76
CA GLY A 42 1.78 6.72 12.11
C GLY A 42 0.89 5.85 13.00
N LYS A 43 0.49 4.67 12.53
CA LYS A 43 -0.40 3.74 13.24
C LYS A 43 0.41 2.58 13.81
N PRO A 44 -0.01 2.03 14.97
CA PRO A 44 0.61 0.81 15.48
C PRO A 44 0.40 -0.33 14.48
N LYS A 45 1.40 -1.21 14.35
CA LYS A 45 1.32 -2.35 13.43
C LYS A 45 0.27 -3.39 13.86
N ILE A 46 0.08 -3.55 15.17
CA ILE A 46 -0.98 -4.35 15.78
C ILE A 46 -1.86 -3.42 16.61
N ASP A 47 -3.18 -3.51 16.45
CA ASP A 47 -4.14 -2.73 17.19
C ASP A 47 -4.14 -3.10 18.68
N LYS A 48 -4.44 -2.12 19.53
CA LYS A 48 -4.46 -2.28 20.99
C LYS A 48 -5.48 -3.35 21.42
N MET A 49 -6.63 -3.44 20.76
CA MET A 49 -7.66 -4.43 21.06
C MET A 49 -7.18 -5.84 20.72
N VAL A 50 -6.43 -6.01 19.63
CA VAL A 50 -5.88 -7.31 19.24
C VAL A 50 -4.82 -7.76 20.23
N LEU A 51 -3.93 -6.86 20.67
CA LEU A 51 -2.95 -7.16 21.72
C LEU A 51 -3.63 -7.57 23.03
N GLU A 52 -4.67 -6.84 23.46
CA GLU A 52 -5.41 -7.18 24.67
C GLU A 52 -6.09 -8.55 24.54
N GLY A 53 -6.68 -8.86 23.39
CA GLY A 53 -7.23 -10.17 23.09
C GLY A 53 -6.19 -11.28 23.18
N MET A 54 -4.96 -11.05 22.70
CA MET A 54 -3.86 -12.00 22.84
C MET A 54 -3.45 -12.20 24.31
N ARG A 55 -3.40 -11.12 25.12
CA ARG A 55 -3.14 -11.22 26.57
C ARG A 55 -4.19 -12.08 27.25
N GLN A 56 -5.46 -11.80 26.99
CA GLN A 56 -6.57 -12.54 27.57
C GLN A 56 -6.56 -14.01 27.12
N TYR A 57 -6.26 -14.28 25.85
CA TYR A 57 -6.15 -15.64 25.32
C TYR A 57 -5.06 -16.46 26.03
N LEU A 58 -3.95 -15.83 26.41
CA LEU A 58 -2.88 -16.48 27.19
C LEU A 58 -3.21 -16.62 28.69
N LEU A 59 -3.93 -15.66 29.26
CA LEU A 59 -4.36 -15.71 30.66
C LEU A 59 -5.48 -16.74 30.91
N MET A 60 -6.27 -17.05 29.88
CA MET A 60 -7.32 -18.07 29.95
C MET A 60 -6.80 -19.52 29.92
N ALA A 61 -5.48 -19.75 29.92
CA ALA A 61 -4.89 -21.09 29.99
C ALA A 61 -3.67 -21.10 30.91
N GLU A 62 -3.43 -22.26 31.52
CA GLU A 62 -2.32 -22.49 32.44
C GLU A 62 -1.46 -23.69 31.98
N GLY A 63 -0.21 -23.74 32.45
CA GLY A 63 0.71 -24.85 32.20
C GLY A 63 1.00 -25.11 30.71
N ALA A 64 0.87 -26.37 30.29
CA ALA A 64 1.20 -26.82 28.93
C ALA A 64 0.29 -26.20 27.85
N GLU A 65 -0.98 -25.95 28.17
CA GLU A 65 -1.91 -25.36 27.21
C GLU A 65 -1.51 -23.91 26.88
N ARG A 66 -1.06 -23.14 27.87
CA ARG A 66 -0.56 -21.78 27.67
C ARG A 66 0.61 -21.76 26.68
N LEU A 67 1.52 -22.72 26.76
CA LEU A 67 2.65 -22.84 25.83
C LEU A 67 2.17 -23.10 24.41
N ALA A 68 1.24 -24.04 24.22
CA ALA A 68 0.64 -24.30 22.91
C ALA A 68 -0.10 -23.07 22.35
N ARG A 69 -0.79 -22.28 23.20
CA ARG A 69 -1.43 -21.03 22.78
C ARG A 69 -0.40 -19.97 22.36
N ALA A 70 0.70 -19.85 23.08
CA ALA A 70 1.80 -18.94 22.72
C ALA A 70 2.42 -19.30 21.37
N GLU A 71 2.67 -20.59 21.11
CA GLU A 71 3.15 -21.05 19.80
C GLU A 71 2.16 -20.77 18.67
N ARG A 72 0.86 -20.95 18.92
CA ARG A 72 -0.18 -20.59 17.94
C ARG A 72 -0.17 -19.11 17.61
N ILE A 73 -0.01 -18.22 18.61
CA ILE A 73 0.12 -16.78 18.38
C ILE A 73 1.35 -16.51 17.50
N LYS A 74 2.52 -17.07 17.84
CA LYS A 74 3.75 -16.90 17.04
C LYS A 74 3.56 -17.34 15.60
N SER A 75 3.02 -18.54 15.40
CA SER A 75 2.75 -19.09 14.07
C SER A 75 1.79 -18.22 13.27
N SER A 76 0.72 -17.73 13.91
CA SER A 76 -0.24 -16.82 13.29
C SER A 76 0.41 -15.50 12.88
N LEU A 77 1.28 -14.92 13.71
CA LEU A 77 2.00 -13.70 13.37
C LEU A 77 2.98 -13.91 12.22
N GLU A 78 3.70 -15.03 12.19
CA GLU A 78 4.62 -15.35 11.09
C GLU A 78 3.86 -15.55 9.77
N SER A 79 2.70 -16.21 9.79
CA SER A 79 1.87 -16.34 8.58
C SER A 79 1.38 -15.00 8.03
N LEU A 80 1.15 -14.02 8.90
CA LEU A 80 0.66 -12.69 8.52
C LEU A 80 1.79 -11.76 8.08
N LYS A 81 3.06 -12.07 8.37
CA LYS A 81 4.21 -11.22 8.04
C LYS A 81 4.30 -10.86 6.56
N ASN A 82 3.94 -11.80 5.68
CA ASN A 82 4.01 -11.62 4.23
C ASN A 82 2.68 -11.21 3.59
N ASP A 83 1.57 -11.18 4.34
CA ASP A 83 0.24 -10.83 3.84
C ASP A 83 -0.20 -9.41 4.26
N PRO A 84 -0.15 -8.41 3.35
CA PRO A 84 -0.57 -7.05 3.68
C PRO A 84 -2.07 -6.90 3.90
N MET A 85 -2.91 -7.78 3.32
CA MET A 85 -4.36 -7.70 3.50
C MET A 85 -4.77 -8.27 4.86
N GLY A 86 -4.21 -9.42 5.24
CA GLY A 86 -4.36 -10.02 6.55
C GLY A 86 -3.86 -9.10 7.67
N GLN A 87 -2.70 -8.46 7.51
CA GLN A 87 -2.21 -7.50 8.50
C GLN A 87 -3.20 -6.34 8.74
N ARG A 88 -3.77 -5.78 7.68
CA ARG A 88 -4.74 -4.67 7.81
C ARG A 88 -6.01 -5.14 8.50
N THR A 89 -6.55 -6.27 8.07
CA THR A 89 -7.87 -6.72 8.54
C THR A 89 -7.81 -7.35 9.92
N MET A 90 -6.81 -8.22 10.17
CA MET A 90 -6.72 -9.02 11.40
C MET A 90 -5.90 -8.33 12.50
N LEU A 91 -4.76 -7.70 12.15
CA LEU A 91 -3.92 -7.06 13.16
C LEU A 91 -4.33 -5.62 13.42
N ARG A 92 -4.71 -4.85 12.39
CA ARG A 92 -5.06 -3.43 12.54
C ARG A 92 -6.56 -3.15 12.62
N LEU A 93 -7.40 -4.16 12.40
CA LEU A 93 -8.86 -4.03 12.36
C LEU A 93 -9.34 -2.94 11.38
N GLU A 94 -8.59 -2.72 10.30
CA GLU A 94 -8.92 -1.76 9.26
C GLU A 94 -9.80 -2.41 8.18
N SER A 95 -10.65 -1.60 7.55
CA SER A 95 -11.44 -2.05 6.39
C SER A 95 -10.52 -2.41 5.22
N ILE A 96 -10.88 -3.47 4.50
CA ILE A 96 -10.18 -3.89 3.28
C ILE A 96 -10.17 -2.72 2.28
N PRO A 97 -9.01 -2.41 1.66
CA PRO A 97 -8.94 -1.37 0.66
C PRO A 97 -9.84 -1.69 -0.54
N ILE A 98 -10.73 -0.77 -0.89
CA ILE A 98 -11.58 -0.88 -2.07
C ILE A 98 -10.84 -0.26 -3.24
N VAL A 99 -10.42 -1.09 -4.20
CA VAL A 99 -9.82 -0.62 -5.46
C VAL A 99 -10.95 -0.34 -6.44
N SER A 100 -11.09 0.92 -6.86
CA SER A 100 -12.05 1.34 -7.88
C SER A 100 -11.33 1.64 -9.19
N SER A 101 -11.75 1.01 -10.28
CA SER A 101 -11.34 1.39 -11.65
C SER A 101 -12.15 2.56 -12.21
N ASP A 102 -13.28 2.89 -11.58
CA ASP A 102 -14.14 3.98 -11.99
C ASP A 102 -13.53 5.32 -11.55
N ILE A 103 -13.00 6.04 -12.53
CA ILE A 103 -12.36 7.36 -12.39
C ILE A 103 -13.43 8.45 -12.18
N ASN A 104 -14.69 8.18 -12.54
CA ASN A 104 -15.77 9.17 -12.60
C ASN A 104 -16.75 9.09 -11.42
N LYS A 105 -16.29 8.73 -10.21
CA LYS A 105 -17.13 8.73 -9.01
C LYS A 105 -17.27 10.15 -8.44
N GLY A 106 -18.30 10.87 -8.86
CA GLY A 106 -18.59 12.25 -8.44
C GLY A 106 -19.09 13.11 -9.60
N LYS A 107 -18.50 14.30 -9.81
CA LYS A 107 -18.87 15.19 -10.94
C LYS A 107 -18.47 14.65 -12.32
N GLY A 108 -17.75 13.52 -12.39
CA GLY A 108 -17.22 12.94 -13.62
C GLY A 108 -16.27 13.90 -14.36
N LEU A 109 -15.89 13.56 -15.59
CA LEU A 109 -15.07 14.38 -16.48
C LEU A 109 -15.64 15.82 -16.61
N VAL A 110 -15.04 16.80 -15.92
CA VAL A 110 -15.54 18.19 -15.84
C VAL A 110 -15.23 19.00 -17.11
N PHE A 111 -14.27 18.56 -17.93
CA PHE A 111 -13.88 19.25 -19.17
C PHE A 111 -13.75 18.27 -20.32
N ASN A 112 -14.57 18.46 -21.34
CA ASN A 112 -14.38 17.85 -22.64
C ASN A 112 -13.82 18.95 -23.56
N TYR A 113 -12.51 18.98 -23.75
CA TYR A 113 -11.95 19.73 -24.88
C TYR A 113 -12.42 18.96 -26.11
N GLY A 114 -13.42 19.48 -26.81
CA GLY A 114 -13.86 18.88 -28.06
C GLY A 114 -12.62 18.69 -28.93
N ILE A 115 -12.20 17.44 -29.11
CA ILE A 115 -11.50 17.07 -30.34
C ILE A 115 -12.57 17.37 -31.38
N GLU A 116 -12.43 18.52 -32.04
CA GLU A 116 -13.20 18.77 -33.24
C GLU A 116 -13.05 17.52 -34.09
N ARG A 117 -14.21 16.92 -34.34
CA ARG A 117 -14.37 15.71 -35.10
C ARG A 117 -13.85 16.06 -36.50
N SER A 118 -12.56 15.88 -36.74
CA SER A 118 -11.96 15.94 -38.07
C SER A 118 -12.45 14.72 -38.83
N ASN A 119 -13.72 14.76 -39.21
CA ASN A 119 -14.30 13.85 -40.17
C ASN A 119 -13.82 14.30 -41.56
N SER A 120 -12.50 14.31 -41.76
CA SER A 120 -11.90 14.40 -43.08
C SER A 120 -11.69 12.97 -43.57
N ASN A 121 -12.77 12.34 -44.01
CA ASN A 121 -12.65 11.37 -45.10
C ASN A 121 -12.37 12.16 -46.39
N GLU A 122 -11.26 12.90 -46.42
CA GLU A 122 -10.64 13.31 -47.66
C GLU A 122 -9.62 12.23 -47.97
N VAL A 123 -10.05 11.27 -48.79
CA VAL A 123 -9.13 10.41 -49.51
C VAL A 123 -8.30 11.35 -50.40
N TRP A 124 -7.01 11.47 -50.10
CA TRP A 124 -6.05 12.16 -50.95
C TRP A 124 -5.80 11.31 -52.21
N ASP A 125 -6.68 11.42 -53.20
CA ASP A 125 -6.41 10.91 -54.56
C ASP A 125 -5.35 11.80 -55.23
N ARG A 126 -4.18 11.22 -55.44
CA ARG A 126 -2.97 11.92 -55.92
C ARG A 126 -3.04 12.35 -57.40
N ASP A 127 -4.13 12.03 -58.09
CA ASP A 127 -4.25 12.17 -59.55
C ASP A 127 -5.28 13.22 -60.00
N LYS A 128 -5.87 14.01 -59.09
CA LYS A 128 -6.84 15.03 -59.47
C LYS A 128 -6.17 16.32 -59.92
N VAL A 129 -5.77 16.38 -61.19
CA VAL A 129 -5.33 17.61 -61.86
C VAL A 129 -6.51 18.59 -61.94
N PRO A 130 -6.41 19.83 -61.43
CA PRO A 130 -7.48 20.80 -61.55
C PRO A 130 -7.65 21.24 -63.02
N SER A 131 -8.80 20.96 -63.62
CA SER A 131 -9.16 21.45 -64.94
C SER A 131 -9.48 22.94 -64.89
N VAL A 132 -8.62 23.75 -65.49
CA VAL A 132 -8.94 25.15 -65.83
C VAL A 132 -9.95 25.12 -66.97
N SER A 133 -11.13 25.72 -66.78
CA SER A 133 -12.03 26.05 -67.89
C SER A 133 -12.49 27.50 -67.80
N SER A 134 -12.38 28.14 -68.96
CA SER A 134 -12.35 29.57 -69.21
C SER A 134 -13.66 30.28 -68.93
N SER A 135 -13.55 31.50 -68.38
CA SER A 135 -14.58 32.53 -68.40
C SER A 135 -15.00 32.86 -69.84
N LYS A 136 -16.29 32.78 -70.14
CA LYS A 136 -16.85 33.38 -71.34
C LYS A 136 -18.00 34.31 -70.97
N SER A 137 -17.76 35.60 -71.21
CA SER A 137 -18.68 36.71 -71.10
C SER A 137 -19.94 36.47 -71.93
N ALA A 138 -21.08 36.98 -71.46
CA ALA A 138 -22.23 37.28 -72.29
C ALA A 138 -22.68 38.72 -72.00
N GLU A 139 -22.88 39.41 -73.11
CA GLU A 139 -23.32 40.78 -73.34
C GLU A 139 -24.77 41.03 -72.89
#